data_AF-A0A528L7L4-F1
#
_entry.id   AF-A0A528L7L4-F1
#
_cell.length_a   1.000
_cell.length_b   1.000
_cell.length_c   1.000
_cell.angle_alpha   90.00
_cell.angle_beta   90.00
_cell.angle_gamma   90.00
#
_symmetry.space_group_name_H-M   'P 1'
#
loop_
_entity.id
_entity.type
_entity.pdbx_description
1 polymer ?
#
loop_
_entity_poly.entity_id
_entity_poly.type
_entity_poly.pdbx_seq_one_letter_code
_entity_poly.pdbx_strand_id
1 'polypeptide(L)'
;MCNNCDYTIHGRHHHFGWDNSFAPAERVAPGSTIEFQCLDASGGQLQADSTVADVAKLDFAKVNPVTGPIYVDGAEPGDALKITV
;
A
#
# COMPACT_ATOMS: atom_id res chain seq x y z
N MET A 1 -11.33 -2.87 -12.49
CA MET A 1 -11.68 -3.58 -11.25
C MET A 1 -11.40 -5.04 -11.47
N CYS A 2 -10.71 -5.66 -10.53
CA CYS A 2 -10.40 -7.08 -10.62
C CYS A 2 -11.68 -7.90 -10.45
N ASN A 3 -12.08 -8.66 -11.47
CA ASN A 3 -13.32 -9.45 -11.40
C ASN A 3 -13.13 -10.81 -10.68
N ASN A 4 -11.91 -11.15 -10.23
CA ASN A 4 -11.61 -12.43 -9.58
C ASN A 4 -10.39 -12.34 -8.64
N CYS A 5 -10.31 -11.29 -7.82
CA CYS A 5 -9.29 -11.17 -6.78
C CYS A 5 -9.72 -11.91 -5.52
N ASP A 6 -8.77 -12.56 -4.86
CA ASP A 6 -9.01 -13.25 -3.60
C ASP A 6 -9.20 -12.25 -2.45
N TYR A 7 -8.48 -11.11 -2.51
CA TYR A 7 -8.51 -10.06 -1.51
C TYR A 7 -8.53 -8.66 -2.13
N THR A 8 -9.16 -7.72 -1.45
CA THR A 8 -9.03 -6.29 -1.73
C THR A 8 -8.45 -5.58 -0.51
N ILE A 9 -7.32 -4.92 -0.70
CA ILE A 9 -6.67 -4.12 0.35
C ILE A 9 -7.01 -2.66 0.11
N HIS A 10 -7.88 -2.15 0.98
CA HIS A 10 -8.35 -0.77 0.91
C HIS A 10 -7.27 0.21 1.36
N GLY A 11 -7.26 1.40 0.77
CA GLY A 11 -6.26 2.44 1.04
C GLY A 11 -6.22 2.95 2.48
N ARG A 12 -7.17 2.59 3.34
CA ARG A 12 -7.08 2.84 4.80
C ARG A 12 -6.06 1.95 5.50
N HIS A 13 -5.72 0.80 4.91
CA HIS A 13 -4.69 -0.11 5.40
C HIS A 13 -3.35 0.29 4.78
N HIS A 14 -2.86 1.47 5.18
CA HIS A 14 -1.57 1.96 4.72
C HIS A 14 -0.65 2.31 5.89
N HIS A 15 0.63 2.40 5.58
CA HIS A 15 1.68 2.79 6.50
C HIS A 15 2.68 3.73 5.83
N PHE A 16 3.52 4.36 6.64
CA PHE A 16 4.62 5.20 6.20
C PHE A 16 5.94 4.54 6.61
N GLY A 17 6.84 4.37 5.65
CA GLY A 17 8.09 3.64 5.85
C GLY A 17 7.94 2.11 5.78
N TRP A 18 9.07 1.40 5.83
CA TRP A 18 9.13 -0.06 5.83
C TRP A 18 9.60 -0.54 7.19
N ASP A 19 8.71 -1.19 7.94
CA ASP A 19 8.96 -1.65 9.30
C ASP A 19 8.35 -3.05 9.47
N ASN A 20 9.15 -4.01 9.96
CA ASN A 20 8.70 -5.39 10.15
C ASN A 20 7.85 -5.58 11.43
N SER A 21 7.70 -4.55 12.26
CA SER A 21 6.81 -4.55 13.42
C SER A 21 5.35 -4.24 13.07
N PHE A 22 5.08 -3.75 11.86
CA PHE A 22 3.70 -3.48 11.41
C PHE A 22 2.88 -4.76 11.31
N ALA A 23 1.66 -4.72 11.84
CA ALA A 23 0.71 -5.81 11.68
C ALA A 23 0.35 -5.96 10.19
N PRO A 24 0.33 -7.19 9.65
CA PRO A 24 -0.11 -7.41 8.27
C PRO A 24 -1.56 -6.94 8.09
N ALA A 25 -1.81 -6.24 6.99
CA ALA A 25 -3.17 -5.93 6.54
C ALA A 25 -3.90 -7.20 6.07
N GLU A 26 -3.16 -8.17 5.54
CA GLU A 26 -3.66 -9.49 5.16
C GLU A 26 -2.52 -10.54 5.19
N ARG A 27 -2.90 -11.80 5.45
CA ARG A 27 -2.05 -12.99 5.31
C ARG A 27 -2.54 -13.80 4.12
N VAL A 28 -1.66 -14.11 3.18
CA VAL A 28 -2.04 -14.77 1.92
C VAL A 28 -1.15 -15.97 1.61
N ALA A 29 -1.73 -16.95 0.92
CA ALA A 29 -0.98 -18.05 0.34
C ALA A 29 -0.27 -17.60 -0.95
N PRO A 30 0.89 -18.20 -1.30
CA PRO A 30 1.50 -18.01 -2.61
C PRO A 30 0.53 -18.31 -3.76
N GLY A 31 0.48 -17.41 -4.75
CA GLY A 31 -0.42 -17.52 -5.89
C GLY A 31 -1.75 -16.78 -5.75
N SER A 32 -2.06 -16.22 -4.57
CA SER A 32 -3.23 -15.35 -4.40
C SER A 32 -3.16 -14.09 -5.28
N THR A 33 -4.33 -13.64 -5.75
CA THR A 33 -4.52 -12.40 -6.51
C THR A 33 -5.11 -11.33 -5.60
N ILE A 34 -4.46 -10.16 -5.53
CA ILE A 34 -4.85 -9.07 -4.61
C ILE A 34 -5.13 -7.81 -5.41
N GLU A 35 -6.26 -7.16 -5.14
CA GLU A 35 -6.57 -5.80 -5.61
C GLU A 35 -6.12 -4.78 -4.56
N PHE A 36 -5.25 -3.84 -4.94
CA PHE A 36 -4.85 -2.74 -4.07
C PHE A 36 -5.59 -1.46 -4.46
N GLN A 37 -6.22 -0.81 -3.48
CA GLN A 37 -6.81 0.51 -3.63
C GLN A 37 -5.91 1.55 -2.99
N CYS A 38 -4.89 2.00 -3.73
CA CYS A 38 -3.86 2.89 -3.19
C CYS A 38 -4.33 4.35 -3.10
N LEU A 39 -3.85 5.05 -2.08
CA LEU A 39 -3.82 6.52 -2.06
C LEU A 39 -2.74 7.03 -3.02
N ASP A 40 -2.90 8.25 -3.52
CA ASP A 40 -1.85 8.91 -4.30
C ASP A 40 -0.64 9.30 -3.43
N ALA A 41 0.45 9.72 -4.08
CA ALA A 41 1.72 10.05 -3.44
C ALA A 41 1.65 11.19 -2.41
N SER A 42 0.65 12.07 -2.49
CA SER A 42 0.44 13.12 -1.49
C SER A 42 -0.17 12.59 -0.19
N GLY A 43 -0.66 11.35 -0.18
CA GLY A 43 -1.44 10.80 0.93
C GLY A 43 -2.82 11.45 1.03
N GLY A 44 -3.40 11.88 -0.09
CA GLY A 44 -4.69 12.57 -0.17
C GLY A 44 -4.65 14.03 0.28
N GLN A 45 -3.46 14.59 0.51
CA GLN A 45 -3.27 15.99 0.91
C GLN A 45 -3.54 16.97 -0.25
N LEU A 46 -3.39 16.53 -1.49
CA LEU A 46 -3.69 17.32 -2.68
C LEU A 46 -4.97 16.80 -3.34
N GLN A 47 -5.76 17.74 -3.85
CA GLN A 47 -7.03 17.52 -4.53
C GLN A 47 -7.06 18.26 -5.87
N ALA A 48 -8.08 18.02 -6.69
CA ALA A 48 -8.17 18.59 -8.04
C ALA A 48 -8.17 20.14 -8.07
N ASP A 49 -8.56 20.79 -6.98
CA ASP A 49 -8.60 22.24 -6.81
C ASP A 49 -7.38 22.81 -6.06
N SER A 50 -6.40 21.96 -5.71
CA SER A 50 -5.18 22.40 -5.03
C SER A 50 -4.32 23.33 -5.88
N THR A 51 -3.67 24.28 -5.22
CA THR A 51 -2.83 25.30 -5.85
C THR A 51 -1.35 25.08 -5.54
N VAL A 52 -0.48 25.85 -6.19
CA VAL A 52 0.96 25.86 -5.90
C VAL A 52 1.25 26.18 -4.43
N ALA A 53 0.41 27.00 -3.78
CA ALA A 53 0.58 27.33 -2.37
C ALA A 53 0.36 26.13 -1.43
N ASP A 54 -0.41 25.13 -1.86
CA ASP A 54 -0.73 23.95 -1.05
C ASP A 54 0.39 22.91 -1.10
N VAL A 55 1.18 22.89 -2.18
CA VAL A 55 2.41 22.07 -2.27
C VAL A 55 3.39 22.43 -1.15
N ALA A 56 3.53 23.72 -0.83
CA ALA A 56 4.41 24.18 0.25
C ALA A 56 3.91 23.80 1.66
N LYS A 57 2.64 23.41 1.80
CA LYS A 57 2.02 23.02 3.07
C LYS A 57 1.99 21.51 3.28
N LEU A 58 2.51 20.71 2.33
CA LEU A 58 2.55 19.26 2.45
C LEU A 58 3.23 18.83 3.75
N ASP A 59 2.55 17.94 4.48
CA ASP A 59 3.16 17.19 5.57
C ASP A 59 3.97 16.04 4.98
N PHE A 60 5.29 16.24 4.91
CA PHE A 60 6.24 15.25 4.40
C PHE A 60 6.34 13.99 5.28
N ALA A 61 5.79 13.99 6.49
CA ALA A 61 5.68 12.75 7.26
C ALA A 61 4.55 11.84 6.76
N LYS A 62 3.66 12.37 5.89
CA LYS A 62 2.47 11.67 5.37
C LYS A 62 2.45 11.51 3.85
N VAL A 63 3.58 11.74 3.18
CA VAL A 63 3.70 11.47 1.74
C VAL A 63 4.04 9.99 1.51
N ASN A 64 3.68 9.48 0.33
CA ASN A 64 3.92 8.12 -0.11
C ASN A 64 3.42 7.03 0.85
N PRO A 65 2.13 7.05 1.24
CA PRO A 65 1.56 5.92 1.98
C PRO A 65 1.65 4.65 1.13
N VAL A 66 2.05 3.55 1.76
CA VAL A 66 2.12 2.22 1.12
C VAL A 66 0.97 1.38 1.65
N THR A 67 0.16 0.81 0.76
CA THR A 67 -0.97 -0.05 1.14
C THR A 67 -0.47 -1.45 1.49
N GLY A 68 -0.83 -1.97 2.66
CA GLY A 68 -0.30 -3.21 3.23
C GLY A 68 0.06 -3.08 4.72
N PRO A 69 1.07 -3.82 5.22
CA PRO A 69 1.88 -4.82 4.51
C PRO A 69 1.14 -6.14 4.31
N ILE A 70 1.57 -6.95 3.34
CA ILE A 70 1.04 -8.29 3.09
C ILE A 70 2.03 -9.32 3.61
N TYR A 71 1.54 -10.24 4.43
CA TYR A 71 2.31 -11.39 4.86
C TYR A 71 2.04 -12.56 3.91
N VAL A 72 3.11 -13.12 3.34
CA VAL A 72 3.02 -14.26 2.42
C VAL A 72 3.43 -15.53 3.16
N ASP A 73 2.53 -16.51 3.22
CA ASP A 73 2.76 -17.75 3.95
C ASP A 73 3.98 -18.50 3.39
N GLY A 74 4.88 -18.88 4.30
CA GLY A 74 6.08 -19.66 3.99
C GLY A 74 7.25 -18.87 3.40
N ALA A 75 7.13 -17.55 3.18
CA ALA A 75 8.26 -16.73 2.74
C ALA A 75 9.25 -16.46 3.90
N GLU A 76 10.53 -16.71 3.69
CA GLU A 76 11.60 -16.57 4.68
C GLU A 76 12.74 -15.62 4.21
N PRO A 77 13.59 -15.10 5.13
CA PRO A 77 14.74 -14.30 4.75
C PRO A 77 15.69 -15.06 3.81
N GLY A 78 15.93 -14.50 2.62
CA GLY A 78 16.74 -15.11 1.56
C GLY A 78 15.91 -15.56 0.35
N ASP A 79 14.59 -15.71 0.51
CA ASP A 79 13.69 -15.98 -0.60
C ASP A 79 13.44 -14.74 -1.48
N ALA A 80 12.80 -14.95 -2.62
CA ALA A 80 12.32 -13.90 -3.50
C ALA A 80 10.81 -14.01 -3.70
N LEU A 81 10.10 -12.88 -3.63
CA LEU A 81 8.71 -12.78 -4.04
C LEU A 81 8.64 -12.38 -5.52
N LYS A 82 7.99 -13.22 -6.33
CA LYS A 82 7.62 -12.87 -7.71
C LYS A 82 6.22 -12.26 -7.70
N ILE A 83 6.10 -11.02 -8.16
CA ILE A 83 4.83 -10.32 -8.33
C ILE A 83 4.53 -10.19 -9.82
N THR A 84 3.29 -10.52 -10.22
CA THR A 84 2.76 -10.23 -11.56
C THR A 84 1.75 -9.09 -11.40
N VAL A 85 1.85 -8.07 -12.25
CA VAL A 85 0.97 -6.90 -12.27
C VAL A 85 0.21 -6.84 -13.58
#